data_AF-A0A930B157-F1
#
_entry.id   AF-A0A930B157-F1
#
_cell.length_a   1.000
_cell.length_b   1.000
_cell.length_c   1.000
_cell.angle_alpha   90.00
_cell.angle_beta   90.00
_cell.angle_gamma   90.00
#
_symmetry.space_group_name_H-M   'P 1'
#
loop_
_entity.id
_entity.type
_entity.pdbx_description
1 polymer ?
#
loop_
_entity_poly.entity_id
_entity_poly.type
_entity_poly.pdbx_seq_one_letter_code
_entity_poly.pdbx_strand_id
1 'polypeptide(L)'
;CILVDKEEIGSVGATGAHSDFFEHVVTKLLDKQVGATLVNLHEALENSAMLSSDVSVAYDPNYPEVYEPKNSAYFGKGICFNKYTGSRGKSGSNDASAEFMAQIRKCMDDNNVMFQTCELGKIDVGGGGTIAYILANKNMNVIDAGICVQNMHAPFETVSKADVYEAYRAYVAFLKDMK
;
A
#
# COMPACT_ATOMS: atom_id res chain seq x y z
N CYS A 1 -6.00 -11.42 -3.21
CA CYS A 1 -4.68 -10.86 -3.54
C CYS A 1 -4.60 -10.74 -5.07
N ILE A 2 -4.14 -9.60 -5.57
CA ILE A 2 -3.85 -9.37 -6.98
C ILE A 2 -2.37 -9.03 -7.10
N LEU A 3 -1.71 -9.56 -8.13
CA LEU A 3 -0.33 -9.25 -8.50
C LEU A 3 -0.35 -8.73 -9.93
N VAL A 4 0.26 -7.57 -10.15
CA VAL A 4 0.30 -6.87 -11.44
C VAL A 4 1.74 -6.51 -11.78
N ASP A 5 2.01 -6.33 -13.06
CA ASP A 5 3.33 -6.02 -13.62
C ASP A 5 3.44 -4.52 -13.93
N LYS A 6 4.60 -4.07 -14.42
CA LYS A 6 4.84 -2.73 -14.99
C LYS A 6 4.69 -1.56 -14.04
N GLU A 7 4.58 -1.80 -12.74
CA GLU A 7 4.55 -0.73 -11.72
C GLU A 7 5.71 0.26 -11.93
N GLU A 8 6.93 -0.27 -12.01
CA GLU A 8 8.21 0.45 -12.17
C GLU A 8 8.36 1.27 -13.46
N ILE A 9 7.45 1.08 -14.43
CA ILE A 9 7.40 1.87 -15.67
C ILE A 9 6.16 2.74 -15.77
N GLY A 10 5.45 2.96 -14.65
CA GLY A 10 4.23 3.76 -14.56
C GLY A 10 2.93 2.96 -14.66
N SER A 11 2.96 1.66 -14.40
CA SER A 11 1.80 0.75 -14.43
C SER A 11 1.07 0.63 -15.77
N VAL A 12 1.72 1.00 -16.87
CA VAL A 12 1.11 1.01 -18.21
C VAL A 12 1.24 -0.34 -18.92
N GLY A 13 0.15 -0.78 -19.54
CA GLY A 13 0.09 -1.99 -20.36
C GLY A 13 -0.95 -3.01 -19.87
N ALA A 14 -1.14 -4.07 -20.63
CA ALA A 14 -2.22 -5.05 -20.42
C ALA A 14 -2.11 -5.85 -19.10
N THR A 15 -0.93 -5.86 -18.47
CA THR A 15 -0.66 -6.56 -17.20
C THR A 15 -0.45 -5.62 -16.01
N GLY A 16 -0.49 -4.30 -16.24
CA GLY A 16 -0.29 -3.29 -15.20
C GLY A 16 -1.57 -2.93 -14.45
N ALA A 17 -1.43 -2.19 -13.36
CA ALA A 17 -2.56 -1.76 -12.54
C ALA A 17 -3.56 -0.87 -13.29
N HIS A 18 -3.12 -0.15 -14.34
CA HIS A 18 -4.01 0.63 -15.21
C HIS A 18 -4.83 -0.23 -16.18
N SER A 19 -4.56 -1.53 -16.28
CA SER A 19 -5.35 -2.41 -17.14
C SER A 19 -6.75 -2.69 -16.56
N ASP A 20 -7.69 -3.01 -17.44
CA ASP A 20 -9.04 -3.42 -17.05
C ASP A 20 -9.08 -4.83 -16.43
N PHE A 21 -7.95 -5.52 -16.31
CA PHE A 21 -7.89 -6.91 -15.84
C PHE A 21 -8.57 -7.09 -14.47
N PHE A 22 -8.30 -6.19 -13.52
CA PHE A 22 -8.87 -6.28 -12.18
C PHE A 22 -10.39 -6.20 -12.20
N GLU A 23 -10.95 -5.16 -12.85
CA GLU A 23 -12.39 -4.99 -12.98
C GLU A 23 -13.04 -6.12 -13.77
N HIS A 24 -12.39 -6.62 -14.82
CA HIS A 24 -12.86 -7.79 -15.56
C HIS A 24 -12.98 -9.05 -14.69
N VAL A 25 -12.00 -9.29 -13.81
CA VAL A 25 -12.04 -10.45 -12.89
C VAL A 25 -13.17 -10.27 -11.87
N VAL A 26 -13.28 -9.10 -11.25
CA VAL A 26 -14.35 -8.81 -10.28
C VAL A 26 -15.73 -8.93 -10.94
N THR A 27 -15.91 -8.37 -12.13
CA THR A 27 -17.15 -8.45 -12.91
C THR A 27 -17.54 -9.90 -13.21
N LYS A 28 -16.56 -10.73 -13.62
CA LYS A 28 -16.81 -12.16 -13.86
C LYS A 28 -17.23 -12.91 -12.59
N LEU A 29 -16.66 -12.56 -11.44
CA LEU A 29 -17.05 -13.16 -10.16
C LEU A 29 -18.47 -12.75 -9.75
N LEU A 30 -18.80 -11.46 -9.89
CA LEU A 30 -20.15 -10.94 -9.63
C LEU A 30 -21.20 -11.60 -10.52
N ASP A 31 -20.91 -11.74 -11.82
CA ASP A 31 -21.79 -12.41 -12.79
C ASP A 31 -22.15 -13.83 -12.35
N LYS A 32 -21.18 -14.57 -11.79
CA LYS A 32 -21.39 -15.95 -11.32
C LYS A 32 -22.15 -16.06 -9.99
N GLN A 33 -22.24 -14.98 -9.22
CA GLN A 33 -22.88 -15.00 -7.90
C GLN A 33 -24.29 -14.39 -7.93
N VAL A 34 -24.42 -13.19 -8.50
CA VAL A 34 -25.62 -12.36 -8.41
C VAL A 34 -26.00 -11.67 -9.72
N GLY A 35 -25.19 -11.85 -10.77
CA GLY A 35 -25.29 -11.12 -12.03
C GLY A 35 -24.42 -9.86 -12.06
N ALA A 36 -23.88 -9.52 -13.22
CA ALA A 36 -23.01 -8.36 -13.40
C ALA A 36 -23.76 -7.15 -13.99
N THR A 37 -23.96 -6.13 -13.16
CA THR A 37 -24.32 -4.78 -13.61
C THR A 37 -23.22 -3.80 -13.22
N LEU A 38 -23.12 -2.67 -13.91
CA LEU A 38 -22.18 -1.61 -13.52
C LEU A 38 -22.46 -1.08 -12.11
N VAL A 39 -23.74 -1.01 -11.71
CA VAL A 39 -24.15 -0.57 -10.36
C VAL A 39 -23.56 -1.51 -9.31
N ASN A 40 -23.76 -2.82 -9.47
CA ASN A 40 -23.28 -3.79 -8.49
C ASN A 40 -21.75 -3.86 -8.45
N LEU A 41 -21.07 -3.63 -9.59
CA LEU A 41 -19.62 -3.53 -9.62
C LEU A 41 -19.12 -2.31 -8.83
N HIS A 42 -19.71 -1.13 -9.06
CA HIS A 42 -19.33 0.08 -8.35
C HIS A 42 -19.61 -0.06 -6.85
N GLU A 43 -20.77 -0.56 -6.46
CA GLU A 43 -21.09 -0.81 -5.05
C GLU A 43 -20.10 -1.80 -4.40
N ALA A 44 -19.70 -2.86 -5.11
CA ALA A 44 -18.71 -3.80 -4.59
C ALA A 44 -17.34 -3.14 -4.38
N LEU A 45 -16.90 -2.28 -5.30
CA LEU A 45 -15.63 -1.55 -5.20
C LEU A 45 -15.68 -0.47 -4.10
N GLU A 46 -16.78 0.29 -4.00
CA GLU A 46 -16.99 1.31 -2.97
C GLU A 46 -16.97 0.72 -1.55
N ASN A 47 -17.46 -0.51 -1.38
CA ASN A 47 -17.44 -1.24 -0.12
C ASN A 47 -16.16 -2.07 0.10
N SER A 48 -15.15 -1.91 -0.75
CA SER A 48 -13.89 -2.65 -0.64
C SER A 48 -12.80 -1.84 0.06
N ALA A 49 -12.03 -2.54 0.89
CA ALA A 49 -10.80 -2.06 1.51
C ALA A 49 -9.58 -2.75 0.89
N MET A 50 -8.48 -2.01 0.74
CA MET A 50 -7.26 -2.53 0.13
C MET A 50 -5.99 -2.00 0.81
N LEU A 51 -5.06 -2.94 1.02
CA LEU A 51 -3.65 -2.63 1.27
C LEU A 51 -2.89 -2.68 -0.06
N SER A 52 -2.57 -1.51 -0.61
CA SER A 52 -1.65 -1.38 -1.75
C SER A 52 -0.25 -1.72 -1.25
N SER A 53 0.14 -2.98 -1.47
CA SER A 53 1.32 -3.53 -0.80
C SER A 53 2.57 -3.27 -1.63
N ASP A 54 3.43 -2.37 -1.16
CA ASP A 54 4.70 -2.00 -1.78
C ASP A 54 5.76 -1.68 -0.72
N VAL A 55 7.03 -1.74 -1.10
CA VAL A 55 8.14 -1.48 -0.19
C VAL A 55 8.26 0.00 0.16
N SER A 56 8.70 0.28 1.39
CA SER A 56 9.07 1.63 1.84
C SER A 56 10.58 1.74 2.06
N VAL A 57 11.09 2.96 2.25
CA VAL A 57 12.54 3.16 2.46
C VAL A 57 12.85 3.09 3.95
N ALA A 58 13.75 2.17 4.34
CA ALA A 58 14.26 2.08 5.70
C ALA A 58 15.35 3.14 5.92
N TYR A 59 15.35 3.75 7.11
CA TYR A 59 16.38 4.70 7.52
C TYR A 59 17.78 4.10 7.35
N ASP A 60 18.64 4.82 6.62
CA ASP A 60 20.05 4.47 6.45
C ASP A 60 20.92 5.41 7.29
N PRO A 61 21.62 4.90 8.32
CA PRO A 61 22.49 5.72 9.17
C PRO A 61 23.70 6.30 8.42
N ASN A 62 24.02 5.80 7.22
CA ASN A 62 25.09 6.36 6.38
C ASN A 62 24.64 7.61 5.62
N TYR A 63 23.33 7.81 5.45
CA TYR A 63 22.75 8.95 4.73
C TYR A 63 21.65 9.65 5.55
N PRO A 64 21.91 10.04 6.82
CA PRO A 64 20.88 10.59 7.71
C PRO A 64 20.26 11.89 7.19
N GLU A 65 20.95 12.61 6.31
CA GLU A 65 20.55 13.91 5.78
C GLU A 65 19.29 13.87 4.90
N VAL A 66 19.00 12.72 4.26
CA VAL A 66 17.83 12.56 3.38
C VAL A 66 16.55 12.12 4.10
N TYR A 67 16.64 11.81 5.40
CA TYR A 67 15.54 11.26 6.20
C TYR A 67 15.04 12.23 7.27
N GLU A 68 13.72 12.29 7.50
CA GLU A 68 13.17 12.91 8.72
C GLU A 68 13.01 11.84 9.80
N PRO A 69 13.83 11.82 10.87
CA PRO A 69 13.90 10.69 11.80
C PRO A 69 12.57 10.33 12.47
N LYS A 70 11.66 11.30 12.63
CA LYS A 70 10.35 11.05 13.29
C LYS A 70 9.31 10.39 12.38
N ASN A 71 9.50 10.47 11.07
CA ASN A 71 8.57 9.93 10.07
C ASN A 71 9.25 8.94 9.11
N SER A 72 10.43 8.44 9.44
CA SER A 72 11.12 7.42 8.64
C SER A 72 10.80 6.02 9.14
N ALA A 73 10.79 5.03 8.25
CA ALA A 73 10.69 3.64 8.67
C ALA A 73 12.01 3.12 9.22
N TYR A 74 11.94 2.26 10.22
CA TYR A 74 13.09 1.59 10.81
C TYR A 74 12.89 0.08 10.79
N PHE A 75 13.99 -0.66 10.60
CA PHE A 75 13.95 -2.10 10.69
C PHE A 75 13.54 -2.60 12.08
N GLY A 76 12.77 -3.68 12.10
CA GLY A 76 12.29 -4.34 13.32
C GLY A 76 11.19 -3.57 14.04
N LYS A 77 10.50 -2.67 13.34
CA LYS A 77 9.37 -1.89 13.87
C LYS A 77 8.04 -2.26 13.22
N GLY A 78 8.00 -3.37 12.48
CA GLY A 78 6.80 -3.93 11.91
C GLY A 78 6.45 -3.37 10.53
N ILE A 79 5.24 -3.68 10.06
CA ILE A 79 4.77 -3.23 8.74
C ILE A 79 4.67 -1.70 8.69
N CYS A 80 5.10 -1.13 7.58
CA CYS A 80 5.03 0.28 7.27
C CYS A 80 3.68 0.62 6.67
N PHE A 81 3.06 1.71 7.11
CA PHE A 81 1.90 2.32 6.47
C PHE A 81 2.24 3.74 6.02
N ASN A 82 2.06 4.01 4.73
CA ASN A 82 2.27 5.33 4.16
C ASN A 82 0.88 5.92 3.91
N LYS A 83 0.49 6.91 4.72
CA LYS A 83 -0.81 7.59 4.52
C LYS A 83 -0.85 8.25 3.16
N TYR A 84 0.27 8.83 2.75
CA TYR A 84 0.51 9.39 1.44
C TYR A 84 1.95 9.12 1.01
N THR A 85 2.15 9.15 -0.29
CA THR A 85 3.46 9.20 -0.92
C THR A 85 3.53 10.47 -1.78
N GLY A 86 4.10 10.43 -2.97
CA GLY A 86 4.07 11.54 -3.92
C GLY A 86 5.31 12.42 -3.88
N SER A 87 5.19 13.58 -4.53
CA SER A 87 6.26 14.58 -4.65
C SER A 87 5.71 16.00 -4.53
N ARG A 88 6.56 16.98 -4.20
CA ARG A 88 6.22 18.42 -4.20
C ARG A 88 4.90 18.75 -3.48
N GLY A 89 4.71 18.19 -2.29
CA GLY A 89 3.46 18.31 -1.54
C GLY A 89 2.38 17.31 -1.97
N LYS A 90 2.70 16.00 -1.94
CA LYS A 90 1.78 14.86 -2.17
C LYS A 90 1.25 14.68 -3.60
N SER A 91 1.79 15.41 -4.57
CA SER A 91 1.35 15.31 -5.97
C SER A 91 1.51 13.88 -6.50
N GLY A 92 0.49 13.41 -7.23
CA GLY A 92 0.48 12.10 -7.89
C GLY A 92 0.32 10.90 -6.95
N SER A 93 -0.14 11.10 -5.71
CA SER A 93 -0.30 10.04 -4.72
C SER A 93 -1.75 9.84 -4.27
N ASN A 94 -2.01 8.67 -3.70
CA ASN A 94 -3.18 8.45 -2.86
C ASN A 94 -2.92 9.03 -1.46
N ASP A 95 -3.92 9.66 -0.85
CA ASP A 95 -3.88 10.13 0.54
C ASP A 95 -5.01 9.45 1.31
N ALA A 96 -4.69 8.36 2.01
CA ALA A 96 -5.66 7.54 2.72
C ALA A 96 -6.46 8.37 3.73
N SER A 97 -7.77 8.12 3.82
CA SER A 97 -8.65 8.85 4.74
C SER A 97 -8.27 8.60 6.21
N ALA A 98 -8.59 9.56 7.08
CA ALA A 98 -8.26 9.44 8.49
C ALA A 98 -9.08 8.34 9.16
N GLU A 99 -10.32 8.15 8.72
CA GLU A 99 -11.26 7.12 9.14
C GLU A 99 -10.72 5.74 8.79
N PHE A 100 -10.29 5.53 7.55
CA PHE A 100 -9.71 4.25 7.14
C PHE A 100 -8.41 3.96 7.88
N MET A 101 -7.55 4.97 8.09
CA MET A 101 -6.36 4.83 8.93
C MET A 101 -6.70 4.44 10.37
N ALA A 102 -7.77 4.98 10.95
CA ALA A 102 -8.20 4.60 12.28
C ALA A 102 -8.66 3.14 12.34
N GLN A 103 -9.38 2.66 11.32
CA GLN A 103 -9.79 1.27 11.20
C GLN A 103 -8.58 0.32 11.06
N ILE A 104 -7.58 0.68 10.25
CA ILE A 104 -6.33 -0.08 10.10
C ILE A 104 -5.60 -0.20 11.45
N ARG A 105 -5.37 0.92 12.14
CA ARG A 105 -4.70 0.91 13.45
C ARG A 105 -5.44 0.01 14.44
N LYS A 106 -6.76 0.12 14.50
CA LYS A 106 -7.58 -0.74 15.35
C LYS A 106 -7.41 -2.24 15.00
N CYS A 107 -7.44 -2.59 13.72
CA CYS A 107 -7.26 -3.97 13.26
C CYS A 107 -5.88 -4.54 13.66
N MET A 108 -4.82 -3.74 13.52
CA MET A 108 -3.47 -4.13 13.92
C MET A 108 -3.35 -4.28 15.45
N ASP A 109 -3.88 -3.30 16.21
CA ASP A 109 -3.85 -3.30 17.67
C ASP A 109 -4.62 -4.51 18.25
N ASP A 110 -5.84 -4.78 17.77
CA ASP A 110 -6.65 -5.92 18.22
C ASP A 110 -5.95 -7.27 17.96
N ASN A 111 -5.12 -7.35 16.91
CA ASN A 111 -4.36 -8.54 16.54
C ASN A 111 -2.92 -8.57 17.07
N ASN A 112 -2.53 -7.58 17.88
CA ASN A 112 -1.17 -7.41 18.40
C ASN A 112 -0.10 -7.44 17.29
N VAL A 113 -0.39 -6.81 16.14
CA VAL A 113 0.54 -6.65 15.02
C VAL A 113 1.32 -5.37 15.21
N MET A 114 2.65 -5.47 15.10
CA MET A 114 3.51 -4.30 15.15
C MET A 114 3.45 -3.57 13.81
N PHE A 115 3.26 -2.26 13.87
CA PHE A 115 3.29 -1.41 12.68
C PHE A 115 3.93 -0.06 12.99
N GLN A 116 4.32 0.63 11.94
CA GLN A 116 4.86 1.98 11.96
C GLN A 116 4.26 2.79 10.81
N THR A 117 4.20 4.11 10.98
CA THR A 117 3.87 5.03 9.89
C THR A 117 5.16 5.66 9.39
N CYS A 118 5.27 5.84 8.08
CA CYS A 118 6.44 6.49 7.50
C CYS A 118 6.15 7.27 6.23
N GLU A 119 7.15 8.07 5.84
CA GLU A 119 7.24 8.83 4.60
C GLU A 119 8.49 8.42 3.82
N LEU A 120 8.53 8.74 2.53
CA LEU A 120 9.65 8.49 1.64
C LEU A 120 10.74 9.58 1.77
N GLY A 121 11.35 9.66 2.96
CA GLY A 121 12.39 10.65 3.27
C GLY A 121 11.84 12.04 3.61
N LYS A 122 12.72 13.05 3.63
CA LYS A 122 12.33 14.45 3.87
C LYS A 122 11.54 15.01 2.68
N ILE A 123 10.67 15.97 2.99
CA ILE A 123 9.95 16.78 1.99
C ILE A 123 10.94 17.34 0.97
N ASP A 124 10.59 17.25 -0.32
CA ASP A 124 11.34 17.74 -1.49
C ASP A 124 12.70 17.10 -1.77
N VAL A 125 13.15 16.14 -0.97
CA VAL A 125 14.38 15.37 -1.24
C VAL A 125 14.13 14.27 -2.27
N GLY A 126 12.93 13.69 -2.24
CA GLY A 126 12.54 12.62 -3.13
C GLY A 126 11.08 12.72 -3.55
N GLY A 127 10.69 11.77 -4.38
CA GLY A 127 9.31 11.53 -4.74
C GLY A 127 9.11 10.04 -4.92
N GLY A 128 7.91 9.57 -4.62
CA GLY A 128 7.50 8.22 -4.94
C GLY A 128 6.06 8.21 -5.41
N GLY A 129 5.64 7.03 -5.84
CA GLY A 129 4.27 6.74 -6.19
C GLY A 129 4.13 5.24 -6.16
N THR A 130 2.91 4.78 -5.93
CA THR A 130 2.57 3.37 -5.95
C THR A 130 1.33 3.20 -6.80
N ILE A 131 0.86 1.96 -6.93
CA ILE A 131 -0.42 1.67 -7.59
C ILE A 131 -1.66 2.07 -6.77
N ALA A 132 -1.50 2.55 -5.52
CA ALA A 132 -2.64 2.81 -4.63
C ALA A 132 -3.67 3.75 -5.23
N TYR A 133 -3.24 4.84 -5.88
CA TYR A 133 -4.15 5.83 -6.45
C TYR A 133 -4.99 5.25 -7.60
N ILE A 134 -4.45 4.27 -8.35
CA ILE A 134 -5.14 3.64 -9.48
C ILE A 134 -6.38 2.89 -9.00
N LEU A 135 -6.27 2.25 -7.83
CA LEU A 135 -7.36 1.49 -7.24
C LEU A 135 -8.24 2.37 -6.35
N ALA A 136 -7.70 3.41 -5.71
CA ALA A 136 -8.48 4.43 -5.02
C ALA A 136 -9.40 5.22 -5.99
N ASN A 137 -8.97 5.44 -7.24
CA ASN A 137 -9.80 6.02 -8.30
C ASN A 137 -11.07 5.21 -8.61
N LYS A 138 -11.16 3.97 -8.13
CA LYS A 138 -12.35 3.11 -8.22
C LYS A 138 -13.25 3.22 -6.98
N ASN A 139 -13.10 4.31 -6.21
CA ASN A 139 -13.78 4.60 -4.94
C ASN A 139 -13.51 3.59 -3.80
N MET A 140 -12.44 2.80 -3.89
CA MET A 140 -12.04 1.88 -2.82
C MET A 140 -11.35 2.63 -1.68
N ASN A 141 -11.47 2.13 -0.45
CA ASN A 141 -10.59 2.55 0.64
C ASN A 141 -9.20 1.90 0.45
N VAL A 142 -8.19 2.69 0.11
CA VAL A 142 -6.83 2.20 -0.18
C VAL A 142 -5.80 2.90 0.69
N ILE A 143 -4.84 2.13 1.19
CA ILE A 143 -3.64 2.66 1.85
C ILE A 143 -2.40 1.91 1.37
N ASP A 144 -1.29 2.63 1.26
CA ASP A 144 0.02 2.04 1.01
C ASP A 144 0.54 1.33 2.26
N ALA A 145 0.96 0.08 2.09
CA ALA A 145 1.47 -0.75 3.18
C ALA A 145 2.64 -1.61 2.70
N GLY A 146 3.53 -2.02 3.59
CA GLY A 146 4.55 -3.01 3.25
C GLY A 146 5.73 -3.00 4.19
N ILE A 147 6.82 -3.65 3.80
CA ILE A 147 8.06 -3.64 4.60
C ILE A 147 8.96 -2.52 4.14
N CYS A 148 9.81 -2.02 5.03
CA CYS A 148 10.88 -1.13 4.62
C CYS A 148 12.08 -1.93 4.11
N VAL A 149 12.82 -1.35 3.16
CA VAL A 149 14.02 -1.92 2.53
C VAL A 149 15.15 -0.91 2.59
N GLN A 150 16.39 -1.41 2.68
CA GLN A 150 17.59 -0.60 2.39
C GLN A 150 18.07 -0.87 0.97
N ASN A 151 18.64 0.16 0.36
CA ASN A 151 19.15 0.15 -1.01
C ASN A 151 18.08 -0.21 -2.04
N MET A 152 16.89 0.38 -1.91
CA MET A 152 15.77 0.19 -2.85
C MET A 152 16.24 0.34 -4.30
N HIS A 153 15.89 -0.62 -5.16
CA HIS A 153 16.29 -0.76 -6.57
C HIS A 153 17.76 -1.14 -6.81
N ALA A 154 18.53 -1.46 -5.77
CA ALA A 154 19.85 -2.06 -5.96
C ALA A 154 19.74 -3.53 -6.39
N PRO A 155 20.76 -4.10 -7.06
CA PRO A 155 20.80 -5.54 -7.33
C PRO A 155 20.75 -6.43 -6.09
N PHE A 156 21.00 -5.87 -4.90
CA PHE A 156 20.95 -6.58 -3.63
C PHE A 156 20.36 -5.69 -2.52
N GLU A 157 19.07 -5.84 -2.30
CA GLU A 157 18.31 -5.13 -1.26
C GLU A 157 18.40 -5.87 0.07
N THR A 158 18.18 -5.16 1.17
CA THR A 158 18.19 -5.74 2.53
C THR A 158 16.89 -5.43 3.26
N VAL A 159 16.36 -6.43 3.96
CA VAL A 159 15.14 -6.35 4.76
C VAL A 159 15.30 -7.04 6.10
N SER A 160 14.47 -6.64 7.06
CA SER A 160 14.37 -7.30 8.36
C SER A 160 13.46 -8.52 8.30
N LYS A 161 13.93 -9.66 8.81
CA LYS A 161 13.10 -10.87 8.96
C LYS A 161 11.89 -10.65 9.89
N ALA A 162 12.06 -9.80 10.91
CA ALA A 162 10.98 -9.47 11.84
C ALA A 162 9.86 -8.69 11.12
N ASP A 163 10.22 -7.73 10.26
CA ASP A 163 9.24 -6.94 9.53
C ASP A 163 8.52 -7.79 8.46
N VAL A 164 9.22 -8.71 7.80
CA VAL A 164 8.58 -9.69 6.88
C VAL A 164 7.53 -10.53 7.62
N TYR A 165 7.83 -10.99 8.84
CA TYR A 165 6.89 -11.77 9.63
C TYR A 165 5.70 -10.93 10.11
N GLU A 166 5.94 -9.70 10.58
CA GLU A 166 4.87 -8.79 10.98
C GLU A 166 4.00 -8.36 9.79
N ALA A 167 4.57 -8.17 8.60
CA ALA A 167 3.78 -7.90 7.39
C ALA A 167 2.88 -9.09 7.02
N TYR A 168 3.37 -10.32 7.12
CA TYR A 168 2.53 -11.52 6.97
C TYR A 168 1.37 -11.52 7.99
N ARG A 169 1.65 -11.25 9.26
CA ARG A 169 0.62 -11.16 10.31
C ARG A 169 -0.39 -10.05 10.02
N ALA A 170 0.08 -8.88 9.58
CA ALA A 170 -0.75 -7.74 9.22
C ALA A 170 -1.72 -8.08 8.09
N TYR A 171 -1.24 -8.72 7.02
CA TYR A 171 -2.09 -9.14 5.90
C TYR A 171 -3.13 -10.19 6.31
N VAL A 172 -2.76 -11.12 7.20
CA VAL A 172 -3.71 -12.11 7.74
C VAL A 172 -4.77 -11.43 8.61
N ALA A 173 -4.37 -10.51 9.49
CA ALA A 173 -5.29 -9.73 10.33
C ALA A 173 -6.25 -8.90 9.48
N PHE A 174 -5.73 -8.17 8.49
CA PHE A 174 -6.52 -7.39 7.55
C PHE A 174 -7.57 -8.24 6.82
N LEU A 175 -7.20 -9.40 6.29
CA LEU A 175 -8.14 -10.25 5.56
C LEU A 175 -9.24 -10.87 6.44
N LYS A 176 -9.02 -11.00 7.75
CA LYS A 176 -9.96 -11.66 8.67
C LYS A 176 -10.84 -10.68 9.43
N ASP A 177 -10.26 -9.58 9.88
CA ASP A 177 -10.84 -8.72 10.91
C ASP A 177 -11.05 -7.28 10.45
N MET A 178 -10.73 -6.95 9.18
CA MET A 178 -11.10 -5.66 8.62
C MET A 178 -12.63 -5.58 8.45
N LYS A 179 -13.23 -4.56 9.05
CA LYS A 179 -14.67 -4.30 9.10
C LYS A 179 -15.01 -2.95 8.50
#